data_AF-A0A1I1X916-F1
#
_entry.id   AF-A0A1I1X916-F1
#
_cell.length_a   1.000
_cell.length_b   1.000
_cell.length_c   1.000
_cell.angle_alpha   90.00
_cell.angle_beta   90.00
_cell.angle_gamma   90.00
#
_symmetry.space_group_name_H-M   'P 1'
#
loop_
_entity.id
_entity.type
_entity.pdbx_description
1 polymer ?
#
loop_
_entity_poly.entity_id
_entity_poly.type
_entity_poly.pdbx_seq_one_letter_code
_entity_poly.pdbx_strand_id
1 'polypeptide(L)'
;MKDQTTSTSPWMTGEHRMLADMTAAFIDTEWALEFDKSRKHCQMDRDTSQQAAVLGLTQLQNTRFQPAETKTRTSVARAFLDSCIADNQRGALTVEKATMQKSWLTDTQGEVPDICLQMHGGYGFMQEYAVGEMGADARVQRICGGTIEIMNELIGRAH
;
A
#
# COMPACT_ATOMS: atom_id res chain seq x y z
N MET A 1 -34.02 -7.88 6.87
CA MET A 1 -33.38 -7.79 5.55
C MET A 1 -33.53 -6.34 5.11
N LYS A 2 -32.50 -5.49 5.30
CA LYS A 2 -32.60 -4.07 4.94
C LYS A 2 -32.31 -3.95 3.44
N ASP A 3 -33.31 -3.47 2.73
CA ASP A 3 -33.25 -3.06 1.33
C ASP A 3 -32.15 -1.99 1.17
N GLN A 4 -31.08 -2.35 0.48
CA GLN A 4 -30.02 -1.42 0.09
C GLN A 4 -30.42 -0.78 -1.23
N THR A 5 -31.31 0.21 -1.17
CA THR A 5 -31.46 1.17 -2.26
C THR A 5 -30.12 1.88 -2.45
N THR A 6 -29.48 1.62 -3.59
CA THR A 6 -28.18 2.13 -4.03
C THR A 6 -28.14 3.66 -3.98
N SER A 7 -27.61 4.21 -2.88
CA SER A 7 -27.26 5.62 -2.75
C SER A 7 -26.10 5.94 -3.71
N THR A 8 -26.40 6.54 -4.86
CA THR A 8 -25.40 6.93 -5.85
C THR A 8 -24.63 8.17 -5.40
N SER A 9 -23.31 8.02 -5.17
CA SER A 9 -22.42 9.14 -4.88
C SER A 9 -22.42 10.16 -6.05
N PRO A 10 -22.55 11.47 -5.79
CA PRO A 10 -22.74 12.51 -6.82
C PRO A 10 -21.63 12.63 -7.88
N TRP A 11 -20.45 12.07 -7.61
CA TRP A 11 -19.26 12.19 -8.47
C TRP A 11 -19.08 11.04 -9.46
N MET A 12 -19.85 9.94 -9.33
CA MET A 12 -19.75 8.77 -10.22
C MET A 12 -20.60 8.95 -11.48
N THR A 13 -19.97 9.28 -12.61
CA THR A 13 -20.64 9.37 -13.93
C THR A 13 -20.93 7.99 -14.53
N GLY A 14 -21.73 7.93 -15.60
CA GLY A 14 -22.09 6.68 -16.29
C GLY A 14 -20.88 5.91 -16.84
N GLU A 15 -19.83 6.59 -17.30
CA GLU A 15 -18.58 5.96 -17.77
C GLU A 15 -17.79 5.33 -16.63
N HIS A 16 -17.70 5.98 -15.47
CA HIS A 16 -17.03 5.40 -14.30
C HIS A 16 -17.71 4.11 -13.85
N ARG A 17 -19.04 4.04 -13.98
CA ARG A 17 -19.82 2.85 -13.66
C ARG A 17 -19.64 1.75 -14.70
N MET A 18 -19.68 2.11 -15.99
CA MET A 18 -19.41 1.16 -17.07
C MET A 18 -18.00 0.56 -16.96
N LEU A 19 -16.98 1.36 -16.65
CA LEU A 19 -15.62 0.87 -16.44
C LEU A 19 -15.50 -0.01 -15.19
N ALA A 20 -16.18 0.35 -14.09
CA ALA A 20 -16.23 -0.49 -12.91
C ALA A 20 -16.91 -1.84 -13.19
N ASP A 21 -18.03 -1.83 -13.91
CA ASP A 21 -18.79 -3.04 -14.26
C ASP A 21 -18.01 -3.91 -15.25
N MET A 22 -17.35 -3.31 -16.24
CA MET A 22 -16.47 -4.04 -17.17
C MET A 22 -15.25 -4.64 -16.46
N THR A 23 -14.65 -3.92 -15.51
CA THR A 23 -13.52 -4.43 -14.72
C THR A 23 -13.96 -5.57 -13.81
N ALA A 24 -15.11 -5.43 -13.14
CA ALA A 24 -15.69 -6.48 -12.31
C ALA A 24 -16.02 -7.72 -13.14
N ALA A 25 -16.67 -7.54 -14.30
CA ALA A 25 -17.00 -8.64 -15.20
C ALA A 25 -15.73 -9.36 -15.68
N PHE A 26 -14.70 -8.63 -16.11
CA PHE A 26 -13.43 -9.22 -16.53
C PHE A 26 -12.75 -10.01 -15.40
N ILE A 27 -12.76 -9.48 -14.18
CA ILE A 27 -12.23 -10.18 -13.01
C ILE A 27 -13.01 -11.48 -12.77
N ASP A 28 -14.34 -11.43 -12.81
CA ASP A 28 -15.19 -12.60 -12.51
C ASP A 28 -15.20 -13.67 -13.62
N THR A 29 -15.18 -13.27 -14.89
CA THR A 29 -15.31 -14.22 -16.00
C THR A 29 -13.98 -14.74 -16.51
N GLU A 30 -12.93 -13.91 -16.53
CA GLU A 30 -11.65 -14.28 -17.12
C GLU A 30 -10.61 -14.57 -16.03
N TRP A 31 -10.51 -13.69 -15.03
CA TRP A 31 -9.41 -13.76 -14.08
C TRP A 31 -9.66 -14.74 -12.92
N ALA A 32 -10.90 -14.84 -12.44
CA ALA A 32 -11.29 -15.73 -11.35
C ALA A 32 -11.11 -17.22 -11.70
N LEU A 33 -11.29 -17.59 -12.97
CA LEU A 33 -11.07 -18.95 -13.47
C LEU A 33 -9.59 -19.36 -13.39
N GLU A 34 -8.68 -18.42 -13.57
CA GLU A 34 -7.23 -18.64 -13.47
C GLU A 34 -6.71 -18.42 -12.04
N PHE A 35 -7.57 -18.01 -11.09
CA PHE A 35 -7.17 -17.66 -9.73
C PHE A 35 -6.66 -18.88 -8.95
N ASP A 36 -7.28 -20.05 -9.13
CA ASP A 36 -6.80 -21.30 -8.51
C ASP A 36 -5.46 -21.76 -9.07
N LYS A 37 -5.23 -21.53 -10.36
CA LYS A 37 -3.96 -21.84 -11.02
C LYS A 37 -2.86 -20.88 -10.59
N SER A 38 -3.17 -19.59 -10.48
CA SER A 38 -2.28 -18.57 -9.90
C SER A 38 -2.00 -18.83 -8.44
N ARG A 39 -3.00 -19.19 -7.62
CA ARG A 39 -2.82 -19.61 -6.22
C ARG A 39 -1.88 -20.80 -6.10
N LYS A 40 -2.03 -21.82 -6.94
CA LYS A 40 -1.12 -22.98 -6.96
C LYS A 40 0.29 -22.61 -7.38
N HIS A 41 0.48 -21.63 -8.28
CA HIS A 41 1.80 -21.15 -8.66
C HIS A 41 2.45 -20.24 -7.60
N CYS A 42 1.66 -19.46 -6.85
CA CYS A 42 2.13 -18.59 -5.77
C CYS A 42 2.35 -19.33 -4.45
N GLN A 43 1.70 -20.48 -4.27
CA GLN A 43 1.94 -21.38 -3.14
C GLN A 43 3.21 -22.18 -3.40
N MET A 44 4.31 -21.71 -2.84
CA MET A 44 5.52 -22.51 -2.74
C MET A 44 5.26 -23.65 -1.76
N ASP A 45 5.48 -24.89 -2.20
CA ASP A 45 5.30 -26.09 -1.37
C ASP A 45 6.11 -26.01 -0.06
N ARG A 46 5.56 -26.52 1.05
CA ARG A 46 6.14 -26.36 2.39
C ARG A 46 7.52 -26.98 2.50
N ASP A 47 7.75 -28.10 1.82
CA ASP A 47 9.05 -28.77 1.78
C ASP A 47 10.04 -27.96 0.93
N THR A 48 9.57 -27.35 -0.16
CA THR A 48 10.37 -26.42 -0.99
C THR A 48 10.75 -25.16 -0.20
N SER A 49 9.83 -24.64 0.62
CA SER A 49 10.05 -23.48 1.50
C SER A 49 11.04 -23.80 2.62
N GLN A 50 10.96 -24.99 3.22
CA GLN A 50 11.95 -25.47 4.19
C GLN A 50 13.32 -25.72 3.54
N GLN A 51 13.37 -26.29 2.33
CA GLN A 51 14.61 -26.44 1.57
C GLN A 51 15.23 -25.08 1.23
N ALA A 52 14.44 -24.10 0.81
CA ALA A 52 14.88 -22.74 0.56
C ALA A 52 15.45 -22.05 1.81
N ALA A 53 14.83 -22.27 2.97
CA ALA A 53 15.33 -21.78 4.26
C ALA A 53 16.65 -22.45 4.67
N VAL A 54 16.79 -23.77 4.44
CA VAL A 54 18.04 -24.52 4.68
C VAL A 54 19.15 -24.08 3.72
N LEU A 55 18.81 -23.73 2.47
CA LEU A 55 19.72 -23.12 1.49
C LEU A 55 20.05 -21.66 1.81
N GLY A 56 19.51 -21.10 2.90
CA GLY A 56 19.87 -19.77 3.38
C GLY A 56 19.27 -18.62 2.57
N LEU A 57 18.20 -18.81 1.80
CA LEU A 57 17.52 -17.71 1.08
C LEU A 57 17.02 -16.60 2.03
N THR A 58 16.63 -16.97 3.26
CA THR A 58 16.32 -16.04 4.37
C THR A 58 17.57 -15.47 5.07
N GLN A 59 18.74 -16.08 4.87
CA GLN A 59 20.04 -15.61 5.34
C GLN A 59 20.83 -14.81 4.28
N LEU A 60 20.32 -14.69 3.05
CA LEU A 60 20.91 -13.84 2.03
C LEU A 60 20.96 -12.39 2.53
N GLN A 61 22.11 -11.75 2.35
CA GLN A 61 22.36 -10.38 2.79
C GLN A 61 21.27 -9.40 2.30
N ASN A 62 20.72 -9.62 1.09
CA ASN A 62 19.61 -8.83 0.52
C ASN A 62 18.34 -8.80 1.40
N THR A 63 18.00 -9.90 2.07
CA THR A 63 16.79 -10.01 2.91
C THR A 63 16.93 -9.21 4.21
N ARG A 64 18.16 -8.89 4.64
CA ARG A 64 18.42 -8.05 5.82
C ARG A 64 18.56 -6.57 5.50
N PHE A 65 18.99 -6.24 4.29
CA PHE A 65 19.16 -4.84 3.87
C PHE A 65 17.83 -4.12 3.72
N GLN A 66 16.81 -4.77 3.14
CA GLN A 66 15.50 -4.14 2.96
C GLN A 66 14.86 -3.69 4.28
N PRO A 67 14.72 -4.53 5.33
CA PRO A 67 14.20 -4.08 6.63
C PRO A 67 15.05 -2.99 7.29
N ALA A 68 16.38 -3.02 7.13
CA ALA A 68 17.28 -2.01 7.68
C ALA A 68 17.07 -0.64 7.01
N GLU A 69 16.90 -0.62 5.69
CA GLU A 69 16.58 0.58 4.92
C GLU A 69 15.19 1.12 5.29
N THR A 70 14.18 0.25 5.37
CA THR A 70 12.82 0.63 5.80
C THR A 70 12.80 1.23 7.19
N LYS A 71 13.57 0.67 8.13
CA LYS A 71 13.69 1.21 9.49
C LYS A 71 14.30 2.61 9.47
N THR A 72 15.31 2.83 8.62
CA THR A 72 15.95 4.13 8.46
C THR A 72 14.96 5.14 7.88
N ARG A 73 14.26 4.80 6.80
CA ARG A 73 13.22 5.64 6.18
C ARG A 73 12.10 5.99 7.16
N THR A 74 11.63 5.02 7.93
CA THR A 74 10.61 5.22 8.98
C THR A 74 11.11 6.17 10.07
N SER A 75 12.37 6.07 10.47
CA SER A 75 12.97 6.97 11.47
C SER A 75 13.05 8.41 10.97
N VAL A 76 13.43 8.60 9.69
CA VAL A 76 13.44 9.93 9.05
C VAL A 76 12.02 10.48 8.90
N ALA A 77 11.08 9.66 8.44
CA ALA A 77 9.67 10.04 8.32
C ALA A 77 9.09 10.46 9.68
N ARG A 78 9.45 9.75 10.75
CA ARG A 78 9.03 10.09 12.11
C ARG A 78 9.60 11.45 12.55
N ALA A 79 10.89 11.68 12.35
CA ALA A 79 11.52 12.96 12.69
C ALA A 79 10.89 14.13 11.91
N PHE A 80 10.56 13.91 10.62
CA PHE A 80 9.89 14.92 9.81
C PHE A 80 8.45 15.21 10.29
N LEU A 81 7.69 14.17 10.64
CA LEU A 81 6.38 14.31 11.25
C LEU A 81 6.45 15.08 12.57
N ASP A 82 7.38 14.75 13.46
CA ASP A 82 7.54 15.42 14.74
C ASP A 82 7.88 16.91 14.54
N SER A 83 8.69 17.25 13.53
CA SER A 83 8.94 18.63 13.13
C SER A 83 7.67 19.34 12.68
N CYS A 84 6.83 18.69 11.86
CA CYS A 84 5.57 19.26 11.39
C CYS A 84 4.56 19.45 12.53
N ILE A 85 4.50 18.52 13.49
CA ILE A 85 3.69 18.64 14.70
C ILE A 85 4.14 19.85 15.52
N ALA A 86 5.45 20.01 15.73
CA ALA A 86 5.99 21.15 16.47
C ALA A 86 5.68 22.50 15.77
N ASP A 87 5.77 22.56 14.44
CA ASP A 87 5.39 23.76 13.69
C ASP A 87 3.89 24.03 13.76
N ASN A 88 3.05 22.99 13.68
CA ASN A 88 1.60 23.13 13.79
C ASN A 88 1.20 23.67 15.17
N GLN A 89 1.82 23.17 16.24
CA GLN A 89 1.61 23.66 17.61
C GLN A 89 1.99 25.14 17.77
N ARG A 90 2.96 25.62 16.98
CA ARG A 90 3.39 27.02 16.94
C ARG A 90 2.60 27.88 15.95
N GLY A 91 1.67 27.30 15.18
CA GLY A 91 0.97 27.98 14.09
C GLY A 91 1.88 28.37 12.91
N ALA A 92 3.04 27.73 12.79
CA ALA A 92 4.06 28.00 11.77
C ALA A 92 4.14 26.93 10.68
N LEU A 93 3.24 25.94 10.69
CA LEU A 93 3.20 24.91 9.66
C LEU A 93 2.73 25.51 8.34
N THR A 94 3.60 25.48 7.33
CA THR A 94 3.28 25.94 5.98
C THR A 94 2.52 24.85 5.22
N VAL A 95 1.70 25.28 4.25
CA VAL A 95 1.00 24.35 3.34
C VAL A 95 2.01 23.47 2.60
N GLU A 96 3.11 24.05 2.12
CA GLU A 96 4.20 23.32 1.48
C GLU A 96 4.78 22.23 2.38
N LYS A 97 5.10 22.54 3.64
CA LYS A 97 5.66 21.55 4.56
C LYS A 97 4.65 20.46 4.90
N ALA A 98 3.36 20.80 5.00
CA ALA A 98 2.28 19.84 5.22
C ALA A 98 2.07 18.90 4.01
N THR A 99 2.13 19.42 2.78
CA THR A 99 1.99 18.59 1.56
C THR A 99 3.20 17.68 1.37
N MET A 100 4.43 18.16 1.64
CA MET A 100 5.64 17.34 1.69
C MET A 100 5.50 16.22 2.73
N GLN A 101 5.03 16.55 3.94
CA GLN A 101 4.84 15.58 5.02
C GLN A 101 3.85 14.48 4.61
N LYS A 102 2.70 14.84 4.04
CA LYS A 102 1.71 13.85 3.62
C LYS A 102 2.27 12.95 2.52
N SER A 103 2.88 13.52 1.49
CA SER A 103 3.44 12.76 0.36
C SER A 103 4.49 11.76 0.87
N TRP A 104 5.47 12.22 1.65
CA TRP A 104 6.55 11.38 2.16
C TRP A 104 6.08 10.27 3.11
N LEU A 105 5.17 10.59 4.05
CA LEU A 105 4.72 9.60 5.04
C LEU A 105 3.85 8.51 4.42
N THR A 106 2.92 8.90 3.54
CA THR A 106 2.01 7.92 2.92
C THR A 106 2.73 7.01 1.94
N ASP A 107 3.80 7.49 1.30
CA ASP A 107 4.65 6.65 0.47
C ASP A 107 5.51 5.69 1.29
N THR A 108 6.18 6.19 2.33
CA THR A 108 6.97 5.37 3.27
C THR A 108 6.09 4.30 3.94
N GLN A 109 4.85 4.64 4.32
CA GLN A 109 3.91 3.71 4.91
C GLN A 109 3.56 2.55 3.97
N GLY A 110 3.50 2.79 2.66
CA GLY A 110 3.18 1.75 1.68
C GLY A 110 4.31 0.77 1.41
N GLU A 111 5.56 1.15 1.60
CA GLU A 111 6.72 0.28 1.38
C GLU A 111 6.89 -0.77 2.49
N VAL A 112 6.55 -0.42 3.72
CA VAL A 112 6.65 -1.34 4.88
C VAL A 112 5.87 -2.64 4.67
N PRO A 113 4.53 -2.61 4.40
CA PRO A 113 3.76 -3.82 4.17
C PRO A 113 4.19 -4.54 2.88
N ASP A 114 4.67 -3.82 1.85
CA ASP A 114 5.16 -4.43 0.61
C ASP A 114 6.40 -5.31 0.85
N ILE A 115 7.37 -4.80 1.62
CA ILE A 115 8.56 -5.55 2.03
C ILE A 115 8.16 -6.72 2.95
N CYS A 116 7.23 -6.50 3.88
CA CYS A 116 6.70 -7.57 4.70
C CYS A 116 6.03 -8.66 3.84
N LEU A 117 5.23 -8.29 2.84
CA LEU A 117 4.53 -9.21 1.95
C LEU A 117 5.54 -10.03 1.13
N GLN A 118 6.54 -9.36 0.55
CA GLN A 118 7.63 -9.99 -0.19
C GLN A 118 8.40 -11.02 0.66
N MET A 119 8.61 -10.76 1.95
CA MET A 119 9.23 -11.70 2.90
C MET A 119 8.33 -12.90 3.24
N HIS A 120 7.00 -12.74 3.20
CA HIS A 120 6.05 -13.83 3.44
C HIS A 120 5.78 -14.68 2.18
N GLY A 121 6.23 -14.23 1.00
CA GLY A 121 5.93 -14.89 -0.27
C GLY A 121 4.42 -14.94 -0.54
N GLY A 122 3.96 -15.94 -1.30
CA GLY A 122 2.52 -16.08 -1.62
C GLY A 122 1.61 -16.28 -0.41
N TYR A 123 2.15 -16.67 0.75
CA TYR A 123 1.38 -16.79 1.99
C TYR A 123 0.95 -15.45 2.57
N GLY A 124 1.66 -14.36 2.28
CA GLY A 124 1.29 -13.04 2.81
C GLY A 124 -0.04 -12.49 2.27
N PHE A 125 -0.58 -13.08 1.20
CA PHE A 125 -1.92 -12.77 0.66
C PHE A 125 -3.06 -13.56 1.32
N MET A 126 -2.74 -14.49 2.23
CA MET A 126 -3.72 -15.26 2.97
C MET A 126 -4.30 -14.38 4.10
N GLN A 127 -5.62 -14.45 4.33
CA GLN A 127 -6.34 -13.62 5.31
C GLN A 127 -5.88 -13.87 6.76
N GLU A 128 -5.20 -14.99 6.99
CA GLU A 128 -4.59 -15.37 8.26
C GLU A 128 -3.39 -14.46 8.63
N TYR A 129 -2.81 -13.74 7.68
CA TYR A 129 -1.73 -12.79 7.90
C TYR A 129 -2.21 -11.35 7.66
N ALA A 130 -2.07 -10.50 8.68
CA ALA A 130 -2.51 -9.10 8.62
C ALA A 130 -1.77 -8.25 7.56
N VAL A 131 -0.69 -8.75 6.97
CA VAL A 131 0.14 -7.99 6.01
C VAL A 131 -0.62 -7.61 4.74
N GLY A 132 -1.54 -8.47 4.27
CA GLY A 132 -2.38 -8.16 3.11
C GLY A 132 -3.35 -7.01 3.37
N GLU A 133 -4.00 -7.01 4.54
CA GLU A 133 -4.88 -5.93 4.99
C GLU A 133 -4.10 -4.61 5.18
N MET A 134 -2.95 -4.68 5.85
CA MET A 134 -2.06 -3.52 6.03
C MET A 134 -1.63 -2.89 4.69
N GLY A 135 -1.39 -3.71 3.66
CA GLY A 135 -1.09 -3.23 2.31
C GLY A 135 -2.25 -2.49 1.66
N ALA A 136 -3.48 -3.01 1.82
CA ALA A 136 -4.70 -2.35 1.34
C ALA A 136 -4.94 -1.01 2.05
N ASP A 137 -4.81 -1.00 3.39
CA ASP A 137 -4.94 0.21 4.19
C ASP A 137 -3.87 1.26 3.84
N ALA A 138 -2.62 0.84 3.64
CA ALA A 138 -1.57 1.78 3.25
C ALA A 138 -1.81 2.36 1.85
N ARG A 139 -2.45 1.62 0.94
CA ARG A 139 -2.75 2.10 -0.42
C ARG A 139 -3.73 3.27 -0.40
N VAL A 140 -4.74 3.23 0.46
CA VAL A 140 -5.78 4.28 0.50
C VAL A 140 -5.20 5.63 0.94
N GLN A 141 -4.17 5.62 1.79
CA GLN A 141 -3.55 6.83 2.34
C GLN A 141 -2.88 7.72 1.27
N ARG A 142 -2.40 7.12 0.18
CA ARG A 142 -1.83 7.86 -0.97
C ARG A 142 -2.88 8.66 -1.75
N ILE A 143 -4.17 8.33 -1.58
CA ILE A 143 -5.29 8.92 -2.33
C ILE A 143 -6.09 9.87 -1.44
N CYS A 144 -6.37 9.46 -0.21
CA CYS A 144 -7.16 10.25 0.73
C CYS A 144 -6.49 11.58 1.08
N GLY A 145 -7.30 12.64 1.20
CA GLY A 145 -6.80 13.98 1.54
C GLY A 145 -5.98 14.66 0.42
N GLY A 146 -6.06 14.17 -0.82
CA GLY A 146 -5.34 14.67 -2.00
C GLY A 146 -4.29 13.67 -2.48
N THR A 147 -4.22 13.37 -3.78
CA THR A 147 -3.31 12.33 -4.29
C THR A 147 -1.85 12.77 -4.22
N ILE A 148 -0.90 11.84 -4.30
CA ILE A 148 0.53 12.16 -4.32
C ILE A 148 0.86 13.16 -5.44
N GLU A 149 0.22 13.02 -6.60
CA GLU A 149 0.41 13.92 -7.75
C GLU A 149 -0.03 15.35 -7.42
N ILE A 150 -1.18 15.52 -6.76
CA ILE A 150 -1.66 16.83 -6.29
C ILE A 150 -0.72 17.41 -5.24
N MET A 151 -0.20 16.59 -4.32
CA MET A 151 0.77 17.04 -3.33
C MET A 151 2.04 17.55 -4.00
N ASN A 152 2.57 16.80 -4.97
CA ASN A 152 3.76 17.18 -5.73
C ASN A 152 3.53 18.43 -6.57
N GLU A 153 2.33 18.60 -7.13
CA GLU A 153 1.94 19.83 -7.83
C GLU A 153 1.94 21.05 -6.88
N LEU A 154 1.39 20.91 -5.68
CA LEU A 154 1.38 21.99 -4.67
C LEU A 154 2.79 22.35 -4.21
N ILE A 155 3.68 21.37 -4.08
CA ILE A 155 5.10 21.60 -3.78
C ILE A 155 5.76 22.34 -4.94
N GLY A 156 5.56 21.89 -6.18
CA GLY A 156 6.15 22.51 -7.37
C GLY A 156 5.70 23.95 -7.63
N ARG A 157 4.49 24.32 -7.18
CA ARG A 157 3.95 25.69 -7.24
C ARG A 157 4.50 26.63 -6.16
N ALA A 158 5.19 26.12 -5.15
CA ALA A 158 5.75 26.92 -4.06
C ALA A 158 7.12 27.56 -4.40
N HIS A 159 7.65 27.32 -5.60
CA HIS A 159 8.93 27.82 -6.10
C HIS A 159 8.79 29.02 -7.04
#